data_AF-A0A177HQU0-F1
#
_entry.id   AF-A0A177HQU0-F1
#
_cell.length_a   1.000
_cell.length_b   1.000
_cell.length_c   1.000
_cell.angle_alpha   90.00
_cell.angle_beta   90.00
_cell.angle_gamma   90.00
#
_symmetry.space_group_name_H-M   'P 1'
#
loop_
_entity.id
_entity.type
_entity.pdbx_description
1 polymer ?
#
loop_
_entity_poly.entity_id
_entity_poly.type
_entity_poly.pdbx_seq_one_letter_code
_entity_poly.pdbx_strand_id
1 'polypeptide(L)'
;MFVHLMTSPEWRRVTGEEPPPSPVDRAAYTRAGLPWFDYYDEDGADLAPSGTLGAVKPVGDWLGAAHEPWQQPSPGQVKPLGDAPGSPVADGEW
;
A
#
# COMPACT_ATOMS: atom_id res chain seq x y z
N MET A 1 -27.49 8.22 1.66
CA MET A 1 -27.11 6.80 1.78
C MET A 1 -25.62 6.77 2.09
N PHE A 2 -25.19 6.01 3.10
CA PHE A 2 -23.79 5.88 3.50
C PHE A 2 -23.40 4.42 3.44
N VAL A 3 -22.25 4.12 2.84
CA VAL A 3 -21.66 2.77 2.81
C VAL A 3 -20.37 2.84 3.61
N HIS A 4 -20.21 1.92 4.57
CA HIS A 4 -18.96 1.74 5.30
C HIS A 4 -18.33 0.43 4.84
N LEU A 5 -17.08 0.51 4.41
CA LEU A 5 -16.26 -0.66 4.13
C LEU A 5 -15.65 -1.11 5.46
N MET A 6 -15.77 -2.38 5.78
CA MET A 6 -15.26 -2.98 7.01
C MET A 6 -14.63 -4.33 6.67
N THR A 7 -13.56 -4.68 7.37
CA THR A 7 -12.95 -5.99 7.24
C THR A 7 -13.81 -7.08 7.90
N SER A 8 -13.60 -8.35 7.54
CA SER A 8 -14.31 -9.48 8.15
C SER A 8 -14.23 -9.52 9.69
N PRO A 9 -13.07 -9.27 10.34
CA PRO A 9 -13.01 -9.15 11.80
C PRO A 9 -13.86 -8.02 12.37
N GLU A 10 -13.87 -6.85 11.73
CA GLU A 10 -14.65 -5.70 12.17
C GLU A 10 -16.16 -5.93 12.04
N TRP A 11 -16.61 -6.61 10.97
CA TRP A 11 -18.00 -7.03 10.82
C TRP A 11 -18.45 -7.89 12.00
N ARG A 12 -17.69 -8.93 12.35
CA ARG A 12 -17.99 -9.79 13.51
C ARG A 12 -18.03 -8.99 14.80
N ARG A 13 -17.10 -8.06 14.98
CA ARG A 13 -17.04 -7.22 16.18
C ARG A 13 -18.27 -6.33 16.34
N VAL A 14 -18.78 -5.75 15.24
CA VAL A 14 -19.90 -4.81 15.27
C VAL A 14 -21.26 -5.52 15.29
N THR A 15 -21.40 -6.62 14.54
CA THR A 15 -22.69 -7.29 14.33
C THR A 15 -22.87 -8.53 15.21
N GLY A 16 -21.79 -9.17 15.65
CA GLY A 16 -21.83 -10.49 16.30
C GLY A 16 -22.12 -11.65 15.34
N GLU A 17 -22.31 -11.38 14.05
CA GLU A 17 -22.62 -12.36 13.02
C GLU A 17 -21.37 -12.71 12.21
N GLU A 18 -21.38 -13.88 11.58
CA GLU A 18 -20.36 -14.25 10.58
C GLU A 18 -20.50 -13.33 9.36
N PRO A 19 -19.40 -12.78 8.81
CA PRO A 19 -19.45 -11.98 7.60
C PRO A 19 -20.10 -12.75 6.46
N PRO A 20 -20.89 -12.07 5.62
CA PRO A 20 -21.47 -12.71 4.45
C PRO A 20 -20.37 -13.38 3.62
N PRO A 21 -20.61 -14.58 3.09
CA PRO A 21 -19.63 -15.26 2.26
C PRO A 21 -19.29 -14.38 1.06
N SER A 22 -18.04 -14.46 0.60
CA SER A 22 -17.63 -13.77 -0.62
C SER A 22 -18.60 -14.13 -1.76
N PRO A 23 -19.12 -13.15 -2.51
CA PRO A 23 -20.06 -13.42 -3.61
C PRO A 23 -19.41 -14.25 -4.73
N VAL A 24 -18.07 -14.30 -4.77
CA VAL A 24 -17.28 -15.13 -5.67
C VAL A 24 -16.12 -15.76 -4.89
N ASP A 25 -15.86 -17.04 -5.15
CA ASP A 25 -14.66 -17.72 -4.64
C ASP A 25 -13.65 -17.99 -5.77
N ARG A 26 -12.43 -18.37 -5.39
CA ARG A 26 -11.35 -18.70 -6.35
C ARG A 26 -11.80 -19.78 -7.34
N ALA A 27 -12.53 -20.79 -6.88
CA ALA A 27 -12.94 -21.91 -7.71
C ALA A 27 -14.00 -21.48 -8.75
N ALA A 28 -14.89 -20.56 -8.39
CA ALA A 28 -15.86 -19.94 -9.28
C ALA A 28 -15.16 -19.14 -10.39
N TYR A 29 -14.11 -18.38 -10.03
CA TYR A 29 -13.28 -17.65 -10.99
C TYR A 29 -12.61 -18.60 -12.01
N THR A 30 -11.99 -19.68 -11.52
CA THR A 30 -11.36 -20.69 -12.39
C THR A 30 -12.36 -21.39 -13.29
N ARG A 31 -13.51 -21.83 -12.76
CA ARG A 31 -14.57 -22.47 -13.57
C ARG A 31 -15.15 -21.54 -14.63
N ALA A 32 -15.22 -20.24 -14.35
CA ALA A 32 -15.74 -19.25 -15.28
C ALA A 32 -14.78 -18.96 -16.45
N GLY A 33 -13.53 -19.45 -16.40
CA GLY A 33 -12.54 -19.21 -17.45
C GLY A 33 -12.24 -17.73 -17.66
N LEU A 34 -12.49 -16.90 -16.64
CA LEU A 34 -12.20 -15.48 -16.72
C LEU A 34 -10.68 -15.29 -16.81
N PRO A 35 -10.20 -14.41 -17.72
CA PRO A 35 -8.78 -14.17 -17.82
C PRO A 35 -8.28 -13.61 -16.49
N TRP A 36 -7.33 -14.32 -15.87
CA TRP A 36 -6.49 -13.70 -14.85
C TRP A 36 -5.79 -12.53 -15.52
N PHE A 37 -5.77 -11.36 -14.88
CA PHE A 37 -5.16 -10.10 -15.35
C PHE A 37 -4.47 -10.20 -16.73
N ASP A 38 -5.20 -9.92 -17.80
CA ASP A 38 -4.73 -10.04 -19.19
C ASP A 38 -3.90 -8.83 -19.64
N TYR A 39 -3.64 -7.89 -18.73
CA TYR A 39 -2.93 -6.66 -19.03
C TYR A 39 -1.44 -6.80 -18.72
N TYR A 40 -0.76 -7.67 -19.44
CA TYR A 40 0.71 -7.65 -19.54
C TYR A 40 1.10 -6.82 -20.76
N ASP A 41 1.06 -5.49 -20.59
CA ASP A 41 1.47 -4.54 -21.62
C ASP A 41 2.96 -4.22 -21.49
N GLU A 42 3.78 -5.27 -21.37
CA GLU A 42 5.25 -5.12 -21.25
C GLU A 42 5.89 -4.57 -22.53
N ASP A 43 5.25 -4.84 -23.67
CA ASP A 43 5.58 -4.28 -24.99
C ASP A 43 4.76 -3.01 -25.30
N GLY A 44 3.94 -2.55 -24.35
CA GLY A 44 3.12 -1.37 -24.46
C GLY A 44 3.93 -0.11 -24.60
N ALA A 45 3.45 0.82 -25.42
CA ALA A 45 4.03 2.15 -25.44
C ALA A 45 3.64 2.91 -24.15
N ASP A 46 4.64 3.45 -23.46
CA ASP A 46 4.41 4.31 -22.30
C ASP A 46 3.45 5.46 -22.62
N LEU A 47 2.63 5.83 -21.64
CA LEU A 47 1.82 7.03 -21.72
C LEU A 47 2.72 8.26 -21.73
N ALA A 48 2.36 9.27 -22.54
CA ALA A 48 3.04 10.55 -22.53
C ALA A 48 3.03 11.15 -21.11
N PRO A 49 4.16 11.68 -20.62
CA PRO A 49 4.24 12.21 -19.26
C PRO A 49 3.24 13.36 -19.07
N SER A 50 2.62 13.40 -17.88
CA SER A 50 1.74 14.51 -17.51
C SER A 50 2.52 15.82 -17.44
N GLY A 51 2.06 16.84 -18.17
CA GLY A 51 2.64 18.18 -18.08
C GLY A 51 2.59 18.74 -16.65
N THR A 52 1.53 18.42 -15.90
CA THR A 52 1.36 18.83 -14.50
C THR A 52 2.47 18.27 -13.59
N LEU A 53 2.95 17.05 -13.88
CA LEU A 53 3.98 16.39 -13.08
C LEU A 53 5.39 16.58 -13.65
N GLY A 54 5.57 17.34 -14.73
CA GLY A 54 6.88 17.53 -15.38
C GLY A 54 7.94 18.20 -14.51
N ALA A 55 7.53 18.90 -13.45
CA ALA A 55 8.44 19.52 -12.48
C ALA A 55 8.82 18.59 -11.30
N VAL A 56 8.21 17.40 -11.21
CA VAL A 56 8.52 16.44 -10.14
C VAL A 56 9.90 15.85 -10.42
N LYS A 57 10.82 16.06 -9.48
CA LYS A 57 12.16 15.46 -9.55
C LYS A 57 12.09 14.01 -9.06
N PRO A 58 12.74 13.07 -9.74
CA PRO A 58 12.84 11.71 -9.24
C PRO A 58 13.58 11.69 -7.91
N VAL A 59 13.19 10.76 -7.03
CA VAL A 59 13.83 10.60 -5.71
C VAL A 59 15.34 10.33 -5.83
N GLY A 60 15.78 9.69 -6.92
CA GLY A 60 17.20 9.47 -7.20
C GLY A 60 18.03 10.75 -7.31
N ASP A 61 17.43 11.89 -7.70
CA ASP A 61 18.13 13.19 -7.72
C ASP A 61 18.42 13.70 -6.30
N TRP A 62 17.62 13.26 -5.31
CA TRP A 62 17.71 13.70 -3.92
C TRP A 62 18.51 12.72 -3.06
N LEU A 63 18.27 11.42 -3.25
CA LEU A 63 18.83 10.34 -2.44
C LEU A 63 19.98 9.59 -3.12
N GLY A 64 20.23 9.85 -4.41
CA GLY A 64 21.18 9.09 -5.23
C GLY A 64 20.59 7.80 -5.79
N ALA A 65 21.33 7.14 -6.68
CA ALA A 65 20.94 5.85 -7.28
C ALA A 65 21.34 4.64 -6.43
N ALA A 66 21.87 4.87 -5.23
CA ALA A 66 22.38 3.83 -4.36
C ALA A 66 21.21 3.00 -3.82
N HIS A 67 21.11 1.75 -4.28
CA HIS A 67 20.18 0.74 -3.76
C HIS A 67 20.76 0.04 -2.53
N GLU A 68 21.60 0.74 -1.76
CA GLU A 68 22.17 0.17 -0.55
C GLU A 68 21.04 -0.20 0.40
N PRO A 69 21.02 -1.43 0.94
CA PRO A 69 20.02 -1.83 1.91
C PRO A 69 19.96 -0.84 3.05
N TRP A 70 18.74 -0.55 3.52
CA TRP A 70 18.55 0.31 4.67
C TRP A 70 19.35 -0.20 5.87
N GLN A 71 20.06 0.71 6.54
CA GLN A 71 20.76 0.45 7.79
C GLN A 71 20.16 1.26 8.93
N GLN A 72 20.10 0.67 10.12
CA GLN A 72 19.60 1.34 11.30
C GLN A 72 20.50 2.55 11.65
N PRO A 73 19.94 3.75 11.91
CA PRO A 73 20.73 4.91 12.28
C PRO A 73 21.47 4.70 13.60
N SER A 74 22.73 5.15 13.67
CA SER A 74 23.49 5.22 14.92
C SER A 74 22.91 6.31 15.84
N PRO A 75 23.10 6.25 17.18
CA PRO A 75 22.54 7.22 18.13
C PRO A 75 22.80 8.71 17.83
N GLY A 76 23.88 9.03 17.09
CA GLY A 76 24.20 10.40 16.66
C GLY A 76 23.52 10.88 15.37
N GLN A 77 22.83 10.00 14.64
CA GLN A 77 22.12 10.32 13.40
C GLN A 77 20.63 10.62 13.63
N VAL A 78 20.14 10.48 14.87
CA VAL A 78 18.75 10.75 15.23
C VAL A 78 18.65 12.16 15.80
N LYS A 79 17.97 13.07 15.09
CA LYS A 79 17.59 14.38 15.61
C LYS A 79 16.12 14.33 16.08
N PRO A 80 15.86 14.31 17.40
CA PRO A 80 14.48 14.40 17.89
C PRO A 80 13.87 15.75 17.48
N LEU A 81 12.63 15.72 16.99
CA LEU A 81 11.86 16.91 16.68
C LEU A 81 10.89 17.18 17.85
N GLY A 82 10.98 18.35 18.47
CA GLY A 82 10.20 18.76 19.65
C GLY A 82 11.02 18.83 20.95
N ASP A 83 10.41 19.37 22.01
CA ASP A 83 11.09 19.61 23.32
C ASP A 83 11.29 18.34 24.15
N ALA A 84 10.66 17.22 23.77
CA ALA A 84 10.77 15.93 24.44
C ALA A 84 10.92 14.81 23.39
N PRO A 85 11.66 13.73 23.69
CA PRO A 85 11.59 12.51 22.90
C PRO A 85 10.14 12.03 22.93
N GLY A 86 9.47 12.05 21.78
CA GLY A 86 8.12 11.49 21.67
C GLY A 86 8.10 10.04 22.13
N SER A 87 6.95 9.57 22.60
CA SER A 87 6.76 8.15 22.89
C SER A 87 7.14 7.32 21.67
N PRO A 88 7.81 6.15 21.84
CA PRO A 88 8.08 5.25 20.74
C PRO A 88 6.78 4.96 19.99
N VAL A 89 6.77 5.20 18.68
CA VAL A 89 5.66 4.78 17.82
C VAL A 89 5.75 3.27 17.69
N ALA A 90 4.80 2.56 18.27
CA ALA A 90 4.68 1.12 18.06
C ALA A 90 4.06 0.87 16.68
N ASP A 91 4.53 -0.16 16.00
CA ASP A 91 3.84 -0.66 14.80
C ASP A 91 2.40 -1.06 15.19
N GLY A 92 1.45 -0.71 14.32
CA GLY A 92 0.06 -1.12 14.50
C GLY A 92 -0.06 -2.65 14.44
N GLU A 93 -1.00 -3.21 15.20
CA GLU A 93 -1.47 -4.58 15.01
C GLU A 93 -2.34 -4.62 13.73
N TRP A 94 -1.68 -4.69 12.56
CA TRP A 94 -2.35 -4.87 11.26
C TRP A 94 -2.63 -6.35 10.98
#